data_AF-A0A9D5D6S7-F1
#
_entry.id   AF-A0A9D5D6S7-F1
#
_cell.length_a   1.000
_cell.length_b   1.000
_cell.length_c   1.000
_cell.angle_alpha   90.00
_cell.angle_beta   90.00
_cell.angle_gamma   90.00
#
_symmetry.space_group_name_H-M   'P 1'
#
loop_
_entity.id
_entity.type
_entity.pdbx_description
1 polymer ?
#
loop_
_entity_poly.entity_id
_entity_poly.type
_entity_poly.pdbx_seq_one_letter_code
_entity_poly.pdbx_strand_id
1 'polypeptide(L)'
;MNTLRISEREETRITLLLEKASSIKHLKCIQSLVTKVGLADHPWLNTKLIALSALARWGSLHHAHSLFDMAAIKSAFLYNILIRAYSASVFPVESIHLYNQMCISGVSTDYLTFPFVLKACGRAKECHANKGAEIHCRVVRLGLSTDLFVQNALMFMYFHETKRVQVAFDSV
;
A
#
# COMPACT_ATOMS: atom_id res chain seq x y z
N MET A 1 -19.08 18.94 -13.63
CA MET A 1 -19.03 18.56 -12.20
C MET A 1 -18.23 19.63 -11.47
N ASN A 2 -18.93 20.54 -10.77
CA ASN A 2 -18.30 21.61 -9.99
C ASN A 2 -17.76 20.99 -8.69
N THR A 3 -16.45 20.79 -8.60
CA THR A 3 -15.78 20.64 -7.31
C THR A 3 -15.93 21.98 -6.58
N LEU A 4 -16.82 22.02 -5.59
CA LEU A 4 -16.91 23.15 -4.65
C LEU A 4 -15.51 23.37 -4.08
N ARG A 5 -14.95 24.54 -4.35
CA ARG A 5 -13.63 24.95 -3.86
C ARG A 5 -13.78 25.11 -2.35
N ILE A 6 -13.34 24.12 -1.58
CA ILE A 6 -13.32 24.19 -0.12
C ILE A 6 -12.54 25.45 0.27
N SER A 7 -13.03 26.19 1.26
CA SER A 7 -12.26 27.32 1.76
C SER A 7 -10.96 26.81 2.40
N GLU A 8 -9.84 27.49 2.17
CA GLU A 8 -8.53 27.14 2.74
C GLU A 8 -8.58 27.02 4.28
N ARG A 9 -9.50 27.78 4.91
CA ARG A 9 -9.76 27.74 6.34
C ARG A 9 -10.40 26.42 6.79
N GLU A 10 -11.32 25.85 6.02
CA GLU A 10 -11.95 24.56 6.34
C GLU A 10 -10.99 23.39 6.13
N GLU A 11 -10.20 23.42 5.05
CA GLU A 11 -9.15 22.43 4.79
C GLU A 11 -8.11 22.39 5.92
N THR A 12 -7.65 23.56 6.37
CA THR A 12 -6.72 23.68 7.50
C THR A 12 -7.30 23.09 8.79
N ARG A 13 -8.58 23.36 9.09
CA ARG A 13 -9.26 22.84 10.30
C ARG A 13 -9.40 21.32 10.25
N ILE A 14 -9.79 20.77 9.11
CA ILE A 14 -9.91 19.30 8.93
C ILE A 14 -8.54 18.64 9.06
N THR A 15 -7.50 19.22 8.47
CA THR A 15 -6.13 18.70 8.58
C THR A 15 -5.67 18.66 10.04
N LEU A 16 -5.89 19.73 10.81
CA LEU A 16 -5.57 19.77 12.24
C LEU A 16 -6.34 18.70 13.04
N LEU A 17 -7.62 18.45 12.72
CA LEU A 17 -8.41 17.40 13.36
C LEU A 17 -7.87 16.01 13.04
N LEU A 18 -7.48 15.77 11.80
CA LEU A 18 -6.89 14.50 11.37
C LEU A 18 -5.53 14.24 12.04
N GLU A 19 -4.72 15.27 12.24
CA GLU A 19 -3.43 15.16 12.95
C GLU A 19 -3.59 14.85 14.44
N LYS A 20 -4.67 15.34 15.05
CA LYS A 20 -5.02 15.04 16.45
C LYS A 20 -5.66 13.66 16.63
N ALA A 21 -5.98 12.96 15.54
CA ALA A 21 -6.56 11.62 15.63
C ALA A 21 -5.54 10.66 16.28
N SER A 22 -5.96 10.01 17.36
CA SER A 22 -5.14 9.07 18.13
C SER A 22 -5.71 7.66 18.18
N SER A 23 -6.87 7.45 17.55
CA SER A 23 -7.54 6.15 17.47
C SER A 23 -8.33 6.01 16.17
N ILE A 24 -8.51 4.76 15.73
CA ILE A 24 -9.37 4.45 14.57
C ILE A 24 -10.82 4.90 14.79
N LYS A 25 -11.30 4.89 16.04
CA LYS A 25 -12.65 5.37 16.38
C LYS A 25 -12.77 6.87 16.10
N HIS A 26 -11.78 7.66 16.54
CA HIS A 26 -11.74 9.10 16.26
C HIS A 26 -11.66 9.37 14.75
N LEU A 27 -10.83 8.63 14.01
CA LEU A 27 -10.71 8.80 12.56
C LEU A 27 -12.04 8.53 11.84
N LYS A 28 -12.75 7.45 12.20
CA LYS A 28 -14.07 7.13 11.64
C LYS A 28 -15.13 8.19 11.99
N CYS A 29 -15.08 8.77 13.18
CA CYS A 29 -15.95 9.90 13.53
C CYS A 29 -15.68 11.13 12.66
N ILE A 30 -14.40 11.46 12.44
CA ILE A 30 -14.00 12.57 11.55
C ILE A 30 -14.47 12.28 10.12
N GLN A 31 -14.30 11.05 9.63
CA GLN A 31 -14.81 10.65 8.32
C GLN A 31 -16.34 10.84 8.22
N SER A 32 -17.11 10.40 9.22
CA SER A 32 -18.57 10.58 9.20
C SER A 32 -18.97 12.06 9.14
N LEU A 33 -18.26 12.93 9.86
CA LEU A 33 -18.47 14.38 9.81
C LEU A 33 -18.16 14.93 8.41
N VAL A 34 -17.02 14.55 7.84
CA VAL A 34 -16.59 14.93 6.49
C VAL A 34 -17.62 14.52 5.43
N THR A 35 -18.18 13.31 5.54
CA THR A 35 -19.23 12.83 4.63
C THR A 35 -20.50 13.68 4.74
N LYS A 36 -20.90 14.07 5.95
CA LYS A 36 -22.07 14.95 6.16
C LYS A 36 -21.89 16.34 5.56
N VAL A 37 -20.66 16.86 5.53
CA VAL A 37 -20.34 18.17 4.95
C VAL A 37 -20.18 18.09 3.42
N GLY A 38 -20.37 16.91 2.82
CA GLY A 38 -20.26 16.71 1.37
C GLY A 38 -18.81 16.66 0.88
N LEU A 39 -17.85 16.44 1.78
CA LEU A 39 -16.42 16.45 1.45
C LEU A 39 -15.84 15.06 1.19
N ALA A 40 -16.66 14.01 1.19
CA ALA A 40 -16.23 12.62 1.04
C ALA A 40 -15.52 12.34 -0.29
N ASP A 41 -15.86 13.07 -1.36
CA ASP A 41 -15.30 12.82 -2.68
C ASP A 41 -14.00 13.57 -2.95
N HIS A 42 -13.51 14.39 -2.01
CA HIS A 42 -12.29 15.16 -2.23
C HIS A 42 -11.05 14.26 -2.21
N PRO A 43 -10.24 14.26 -3.29
CA PRO A 43 -9.08 13.36 -3.40
C PRO A 43 -8.03 13.53 -2.30
N TRP A 44 -7.76 14.77 -1.88
CA TRP A 44 -6.78 15.06 -0.82
C TRP A 44 -7.18 14.40 0.51
N LEU A 45 -8.47 14.45 0.84
CA LEU A 45 -9.01 13.98 2.09
C LEU A 45 -9.07 12.46 2.13
N ASN A 46 -9.55 11.84 1.04
CA ASN A 46 -9.51 10.39 0.87
C ASN A 46 -8.07 9.86 0.97
N THR A 47 -7.12 10.55 0.34
CA THR A 47 -5.71 10.19 0.43
C THR A 47 -5.18 10.27 1.86
N LYS A 48 -5.50 11.33 2.59
CA LYS A 48 -5.08 11.50 3.99
C LYS A 48 -5.73 10.46 4.91
N LEU A 49 -7.02 10.17 4.73
CA LEU A 49 -7.77 9.16 5.50
C LEU A 49 -7.23 7.75 5.26
N ILE A 50 -6.96 7.37 4.00
CA ILE A 50 -6.35 6.08 3.65
C ILE A 50 -4.95 5.98 4.27
N ALA A 51 -4.12 7.01 4.13
CA ALA A 51 -2.77 7.03 4.68
C ALA A 51 -2.77 6.87 6.22
N LEU A 52 -3.60 7.63 6.94
CA LEU A 52 -3.71 7.52 8.39
C LEU A 52 -4.27 6.15 8.80
N SER A 53 -5.26 5.63 8.08
CA SER A 53 -5.83 4.31 8.35
C SER A 53 -4.83 3.18 8.14
N ALA A 54 -3.98 3.27 7.11
CA ALA A 54 -3.04 2.21 6.75
C ALA A 54 -1.73 2.25 7.55
N LEU A 55 -1.21 3.45 7.82
CA LEU A 55 0.17 3.63 8.30
C LEU A 55 0.26 4.07 9.77
N ALA A 56 -0.80 4.59 10.38
CA ALA A 56 -0.76 4.94 11.79
C ALA A 56 -0.69 3.69 12.67
N ARG A 57 0.00 3.77 13.81
CA ARG A 57 0.10 2.68 14.80
C ARG A 57 -1.25 2.16 15.29
N TRP A 58 -2.25 3.04 15.29
CA TRP A 58 -3.63 2.79 15.73
C TRP A 58 -4.58 2.55 14.56
N GLY A 59 -4.04 2.49 13.34
CA GLY A 59 -4.78 2.35 12.09
C GLY A 59 -5.46 0.99 11.93
N SER A 60 -6.19 0.83 10.83
CA SER A 60 -6.85 -0.40 10.44
C SER A 60 -6.69 -0.60 8.93
N LEU A 61 -5.96 -1.65 8.54
CA LEU A 61 -5.78 -2.02 7.14
C LEU A 61 -7.10 -2.31 6.43
N HIS A 62 -8.01 -3.02 7.09
CA HIS A 62 -9.36 -3.26 6.57
C HIS A 62 -10.10 -1.94 6.27
N HIS A 63 -10.01 -0.97 7.19
CA HIS A 63 -10.61 0.34 6.95
C HIS A 63 -9.95 1.09 5.79
N ALA A 64 -8.63 1.07 5.72
CA ALA A 64 -7.88 1.70 4.63
C ALA A 64 -8.21 1.09 3.26
N HIS A 65 -8.33 -0.24 3.20
CA HIS A 65 -8.69 -0.96 1.98
C HIS A 65 -10.11 -0.62 1.53
N SER A 66 -11.08 -0.59 2.46
CA SER A 66 -12.45 -0.18 2.16
C SER A 66 -12.51 1.24 1.60
N LEU A 67 -11.77 2.19 2.19
CA LEU A 67 -11.66 3.55 1.65
C LEU A 67 -11.03 3.60 0.26
N PHE A 68 -10.02 2.76 0.02
CA PHE A 68 -9.38 2.62 -1.30
C PHE A 68 -10.34 2.07 -2.35
N ASP A 69 -11.14 1.06 -2.02
CA ASP A 69 -12.14 0.48 -2.91
C ASP A 69 -13.18 1.53 -3.33
N MET A 70 -13.63 2.34 -2.38
CA MET A 70 -14.57 3.45 -2.60
C MET A 70 -13.95 4.64 -3.35
N ALA A 71 -12.62 4.75 -3.41
CA ALA A 71 -11.96 5.87 -4.08
C ALA A 71 -12.23 5.85 -5.60
N ALA A 72 -12.76 6.97 -6.11
CA ALA A 72 -13.06 7.15 -7.53
C ALA A 72 -11.80 7.06 -8.42
N ILE A 73 -10.67 7.59 -7.94
CA ILE A 73 -9.38 7.55 -8.63
C ILE A 73 -8.35 6.87 -7.71
N LYS A 74 -7.87 5.69 -8.13
CA LYS A 74 -6.84 4.91 -7.43
C LYS A 74 -5.47 5.26 -8.00
N SER A 75 -4.84 6.31 -7.46
CA SER A 75 -3.52 6.78 -7.91
C SER A 75 -2.39 5.82 -7.50
N ALA A 76 -1.23 5.91 -8.16
CA ALA A 76 -0.03 5.16 -7.79
C ALA A 76 0.35 5.37 -6.32
N PHE A 77 0.15 6.58 -5.80
CA PHE A 77 0.37 6.89 -4.39
C PHE A 77 -0.52 6.08 -3.45
N LEU A 78 -1.82 5.94 -3.76
CA LEU A 78 -2.76 5.14 -2.95
C LEU A 78 -2.41 3.65 -2.98
N TYR A 79 -2.07 3.12 -4.16
CA TYR A 79 -1.56 1.76 -4.28
C TYR A 79 -0.29 1.56 -3.44
N ASN A 80 0.68 2.46 -3.55
CA ASN A 80 1.94 2.38 -2.80
C ASN A 80 1.72 2.43 -1.28
N ILE A 81 0.74 3.21 -0.78
CA ILE A 81 0.36 3.20 0.65
C ILE A 81 -0.07 1.80 1.08
N LEU A 82 -1.04 1.20 0.39
CA LEU A 82 -1.58 -0.09 0.79
C LEU A 82 -0.60 -1.23 0.56
N ILE A 83 0.13 -1.24 -0.57
CA ILE A 83 1.17 -2.23 -0.86
C ILE A 83 2.22 -2.21 0.26
N ARG A 84 2.67 -1.03 0.70
CA ARG A 84 3.59 -0.87 1.83
C ARG A 84 3.00 -1.42 3.13
N ALA A 85 1.77 -1.02 3.44
CA ALA A 85 1.14 -1.35 4.71
C ALA A 85 0.85 -2.86 4.83
N TYR A 86 0.34 -3.48 3.76
CA TYR A 86 0.14 -4.94 3.70
C TYR A 86 1.45 -5.72 3.69
N SER A 87 2.48 -5.24 2.97
CA SER A 87 3.81 -5.87 2.93
C SER A 87 4.44 -6.00 4.32
N ALA A 88 4.14 -5.09 5.25
CA ALA A 88 4.61 -5.12 6.63
C ALA A 88 3.63 -5.81 7.62
N SER A 89 2.45 -6.19 7.17
CA SER A 89 1.39 -6.76 8.01
C SER A 89 1.47 -8.29 8.13
N VAL A 90 0.52 -8.92 8.82
CA VAL A 90 0.36 -10.40 8.81
C VAL A 90 -0.24 -10.93 7.49
N PHE A 91 -0.59 -10.03 6.56
CA PHE A 91 -1.29 -10.26 5.31
C PHE A 91 -0.43 -9.82 4.10
N PRO A 92 0.73 -10.46 3.84
CA PRO A 92 1.63 -10.06 2.76
C PRO A 92 1.08 -10.40 1.36
N VAL A 93 0.19 -11.39 1.24
CA VAL A 93 -0.42 -11.79 -0.04
C VAL A 93 -1.23 -10.65 -0.65
N GLU A 94 -1.90 -9.87 0.18
CA GLU A 94 -2.73 -8.74 -0.20
C GLU A 94 -1.90 -7.62 -0.84
N SER A 95 -0.64 -7.46 -0.43
CA SER A 95 0.33 -6.56 -1.09
C SER A 95 0.59 -6.98 -2.54
N ILE A 96 0.72 -8.29 -2.79
CA ILE A 96 0.92 -8.86 -4.13
C ILE A 96 -0.36 -8.71 -4.96
N HIS A 97 -1.53 -8.92 -4.35
CA HIS A 97 -2.82 -8.73 -5.03
C HIS A 97 -3.00 -7.27 -5.48
N LEU A 98 -2.74 -6.31 -4.60
CA LEU A 98 -2.78 -4.87 -4.92
C LEU A 98 -1.79 -4.49 -6.02
N TYR A 99 -0.59 -5.05 -6.01
CA TYR A 99 0.37 -4.86 -7.10
C TYR A 99 -0.17 -5.39 -8.44
N ASN A 100 -0.78 -6.57 -8.46
CA ASN A 100 -1.39 -7.13 -9.66
C ASN A 100 -2.53 -6.24 -10.16
N GLN A 101 -3.40 -5.79 -9.26
CA GLN A 101 -4.49 -4.88 -9.59
C GLN A 101 -3.98 -3.55 -10.17
N MET A 102 -2.91 -2.99 -9.59
CA MET A 102 -2.23 -1.79 -10.08
C MET A 102 -1.74 -1.97 -11.51
N CYS A 103 -1.11 -3.11 -11.80
CA CYS A 103 -0.62 -3.45 -13.13
C CYS A 103 -1.75 -3.63 -14.16
N ILE A 104 -2.80 -4.37 -13.79
CA ILE A 104 -3.97 -4.60 -14.65
C ILE A 104 -4.69 -3.28 -14.96
N SER A 105 -4.75 -2.37 -13.99
CA SER A 105 -5.37 -1.05 -14.13
C SER A 105 -4.51 -0.06 -14.93
N GLY A 106 -3.34 -0.46 -15.43
CA GLY A 106 -2.42 0.42 -16.16
C GLY A 106 -1.79 1.52 -15.30
N VAL A 107 -1.87 1.42 -13.97
CA VAL A 107 -1.27 2.41 -13.06
C VAL A 107 0.24 2.17 -12.98
N SER A 108 1.02 3.23 -13.21
CA SER A 108 2.48 3.14 -13.26
C SER A 108 3.08 2.71 -11.93
N THR A 109 3.86 1.63 -11.93
CA THR A 109 4.68 1.16 -10.81
C THR A 109 5.99 1.94 -10.75
N ASP A 110 6.46 2.26 -9.55
CA ASP A 110 7.67 3.05 -9.34
C ASP A 110 8.65 2.41 -8.35
N TYR A 111 9.76 3.10 -8.08
CA TYR A 111 10.78 2.70 -7.12
C TYR A 111 10.25 2.59 -5.68
N LEU A 112 9.08 3.17 -5.37
CA LEU A 112 8.41 3.00 -4.08
C LEU A 112 7.54 1.74 -4.06
N THR A 113 7.07 1.24 -5.20
CA THR A 113 6.28 0.00 -5.29
C THR A 113 7.15 -1.25 -5.04
N PHE A 114 8.25 -1.37 -5.79
CA PHE A 114 9.01 -2.62 -5.90
C PHE A 114 9.60 -3.13 -4.57
N PRO A 115 10.19 -2.29 -3.70
CA PRO A 115 10.77 -2.78 -2.45
C PRO A 115 9.76 -3.46 -1.55
N PHE A 116 8.50 -2.99 -1.52
CA PHE A 116 7.46 -3.56 -0.66
C PHE A 116 6.87 -4.84 -1.25
N VAL A 117 6.56 -4.87 -2.55
CA VAL A 117 6.00 -6.09 -3.16
C VAL A 117 7.02 -7.23 -3.23
N LEU A 118 8.30 -6.94 -3.42
CA LEU A 118 9.36 -7.96 -3.37
C LEU A 118 9.53 -8.55 -1.96
N LYS A 119 9.51 -7.71 -0.92
CA LYS A 119 9.46 -8.17 0.47
C LYS A 119 8.22 -9.02 0.74
N ALA A 120 7.07 -8.63 0.21
CA ALA A 120 5.84 -9.41 0.33
C ALA A 120 5.98 -10.78 -0.34
N CYS A 121 6.62 -10.87 -1.51
CA CYS A 121 6.91 -12.15 -2.18
C CYS A 121 7.79 -13.07 -1.33
N GLY A 122 8.83 -12.53 -0.68
CA GLY A 122 9.66 -13.31 0.25
C GLY A 122 8.89 -13.84 1.46
N ARG A 123 7.90 -13.08 1.95
CA ARG A 123 7.05 -13.44 3.10
C ARG A 123 5.87 -14.35 2.73
N ALA A 124 5.38 -14.28 1.50
CA ALA A 124 4.22 -15.03 0.99
C ALA A 124 4.62 -16.16 0.04
N LYS A 125 5.84 -16.67 0.17
CA LYS A 125 6.47 -17.55 -0.82
C LYS A 125 5.67 -18.84 -1.07
N GLU A 126 5.01 -19.38 -0.06
CA GLU A 126 4.19 -20.60 -0.17
C GLU A 126 3.02 -20.44 -1.16
N CYS A 127 2.46 -19.24 -1.25
CA CYS A 127 1.33 -18.95 -2.14
C CYS A 127 1.77 -18.47 -3.53
N HIS A 128 2.99 -17.93 -3.66
CA HIS A 128 3.42 -17.18 -4.85
C HIS A 128 4.89 -17.40 -5.22
N ALA A 129 5.33 -18.66 -5.34
CA ALA A 129 6.74 -19.01 -5.57
C ALA A 129 7.40 -18.29 -6.76
N ASN A 130 6.69 -18.12 -7.88
CA ASN A 130 7.25 -17.53 -9.11
C ASN A 130 7.08 -16.01 -9.20
N LYS A 131 6.31 -15.39 -8.28
CA LYS A 131 5.94 -13.98 -8.42
C LYS A 131 7.12 -13.04 -8.19
N GLY A 132 8.03 -13.39 -7.28
CA GLY A 132 9.24 -12.63 -7.04
C GLY A 132 10.13 -12.52 -8.28
N ALA A 133 10.32 -13.64 -8.99
CA ALA A 133 11.10 -13.67 -10.23
C ALA A 133 10.44 -12.85 -11.36
N GLU A 134 9.11 -12.96 -11.52
CA GLU A 134 8.34 -12.14 -12.48
C GLU A 134 8.55 -10.64 -12.23
N ILE A 135 8.45 -10.21 -10.96
CA ILE A 135 8.63 -8.82 -10.57
C ILE A 135 10.09 -8.39 -10.79
N HIS A 136 11.07 -9.25 -10.51
CA HIS A 136 12.47 -8.96 -10.77
C HIS A 136 12.75 -8.71 -12.26
N CYS A 137 12.20 -9.53 -13.17
CA CYS A 137 12.30 -9.29 -14.61
C CYS A 137 11.76 -7.89 -14.98
N ARG A 138 10.65 -7.48 -14.37
CA ARG A 138 10.07 -6.15 -14.60
C ARG A 138 10.95 -5.02 -14.06
N VAL A 139 11.55 -5.18 -12.88
CA VAL A 139 12.51 -4.23 -12.30
C VAL A 139 13.69 -3.99 -13.27
N VAL A 140 14.26 -5.06 -13.82
CA VAL A 140 15.37 -4.98 -14.79
C VAL A 140 14.94 -4.23 -16.04
N ARG A 141 13.76 -4.56 -16.60
CA ARG A 141 13.22 -3.89 -17.80
C ARG A 141 12.97 -2.39 -17.60
N LEU A 142 12.66 -1.97 -16.37
CA LEU A 142 12.44 -0.58 -16.01
C LEU A 142 13.73 0.16 -15.63
N GLY A 143 14.90 -0.52 -15.64
CA GLY A 143 16.18 0.08 -15.26
C GLY A 143 16.30 0.37 -13.76
N LEU A 144 15.49 -0.27 -12.91
CA LEU A 144 15.45 -0.04 -11.46
C LEU A 144 16.32 -1.03 -10.67
N SER A 145 17.08 -1.88 -11.33
CA SER A 145 17.92 -2.91 -10.70
C SER A 145 19.12 -2.34 -9.92
N THR A 146 19.47 -1.07 -10.13
CA THR A 146 20.56 -0.37 -9.43
C THR A 146 20.07 0.43 -8.21
N ASP A 147 18.76 0.53 -8.00
CA ASP A 147 18.22 1.20 -6.82
C ASP A 147 18.51 0.37 -5.56
N LEU A 148 19.13 0.99 -4.55
CA LEU A 148 19.56 0.31 -3.32
C LEU A 148 18.40 -0.31 -2.54
N PHE A 149 17.23 0.34 -2.52
CA PHE A 149 16.06 -0.20 -1.82
C PHE A 149 15.50 -1.41 -2.56
N VAL A 150 15.49 -1.37 -3.89
CA VAL A 150 15.07 -2.49 -4.73
C VAL A 150 16.05 -3.66 -4.61
N GLN A 151 17.36 -3.42 -4.67
CA GLN A 151 18.39 -4.45 -4.48
C GLN A 151 18.27 -5.15 -3.12
N ASN A 152 18.11 -4.38 -2.04
CA ASN A 152 17.90 -4.94 -0.71
C ASN A 152 16.63 -5.81 -0.63
N ALA A 153 15.56 -5.41 -1.31
CA ALA A 153 14.33 -6.18 -1.35
C ALA A 153 14.45 -7.45 -2.22
N LEU A 154 15.19 -7.40 -3.33
CA LEU A 154 15.51 -8.57 -4.15
C LEU A 154 16.33 -9.59 -3.35
N MET A 155 17.37 -9.16 -2.63
CA MET A 155 18.15 -10.03 -1.75
C MET A 155 17.26 -10.68 -0.69
N PHE A 156 16.38 -9.92 -0.04
CA PHE A 156 15.43 -10.48 0.93
C PHE A 156 14.53 -11.55 0.30
N MET A 157 13.99 -11.28 -0.89
CA MET A 157 13.10 -12.18 -1.61
C MET A 157 13.82 -13.50 -1.98
N TYR A 158 15.01 -13.42 -2.59
CA TYR A 158 15.81 -14.60 -2.98
C TYR A 158 16.42 -15.34 -1.78
N PHE A 159 16.76 -14.66 -0.69
CA PHE A 159 17.29 -15.33 0.49
C PHE A 159 16.22 -16.16 1.21
N HIS A 160 14.98 -15.66 1.26
CA HIS A 160 13.85 -16.49 1.65
C HIS A 160 13.50 -17.55 0.58
N GLU A 161 14.11 -17.48 -0.62
CA GLU A 161 13.99 -18.51 -1.63
C GLU A 161 14.81 -19.77 -1.31
N THR A 162 15.99 -19.62 -0.70
CA THR A 162 16.99 -20.69 -0.52
C THR A 162 16.82 -21.56 0.73
N LYS A 163 15.95 -21.20 1.69
CA LYS A 163 15.64 -22.07 2.85
C LYS A 163 14.99 -23.42 2.48
N ARG A 164 14.65 -23.66 1.21
CA ARG A 164 14.19 -24.96 0.71
C ARG A 164 15.30 -25.92 0.31
N VAL A 165 16.55 -25.47 0.18
CA VAL A 165 17.65 -26.39 -0.19
C VAL A 165 18.07 -27.23 1.02
N GLN A 166 18.06 -26.70 2.25
CA GLN A 166 18.46 -27.48 3.44
C GLN A 166 17.38 -28.48 3.91
N VAL A 167 16.09 -28.12 3.88
CA VAL A 167 15.03 -29.03 4.36
C VAL A 167 14.85 -30.26 3.46
N ALA A 168 15.24 -30.18 2.19
CA ALA A 168 15.24 -31.34 1.28
C ALA A 168 16.41 -32.30 1.52
N PHE A 169 17.51 -31.86 2.16
CA PHE A 169 18.65 -32.70 2.50
C PHE A 169 18.59 -33.27 3.92
N ASP A 170 17.81 -32.66 4.82
CA ASP A 170 17.62 -33.16 6.20
C ASP A 170 16.52 -34.25 6.31
N SER A 171 15.98 -34.70 5.17
CA SER A 171 14.91 -35.72 5.09
C SER A 171 15.38 -37.07 4.53
N VAL A 172 16.68 -37.33 4.48
CA VAL A 172 17.29 -38.61 4.03
C VAL A 172 18.19 -39.18 5.10
#